data_AF-A0A7K2NW79-F1
#
_entry.id   AF-A0A7K2NW79-F1
#
_cell.length_a   1.000
_cell.length_b   1.000
_cell.length_c   1.000
_cell.angle_alpha   90.00
_cell.angle_beta   90.00
_cell.angle_gamma   90.00
#
_symmetry.space_group_name_H-M   'P 1'
#
loop_
_entity.id
_entity.type
_entity.pdbx_description
1 polymer ?
#
loop_
_entity_poly.entity_id
_entity_poly.type
_entity_poly.pdbx_seq_one_letter_code
_entity_poly.pdbx_strand_id
1 'polypeptide(L)'
;VTGRPAPRVRPLLDRLGCTGLAVCGQGAQVYDAGAHRMLWSVTLDRELAETALGKIEAEVGQVHAAVDQDGVDGLTLIEPDYLMPHPTLPAVRVERRAQLWSRPISKVLLRHPELTDDELAATARAVVGSLATVTMSGPGTVELQPCGITKATGLALAAEHLGLERRRTIAFGDMPNDIPMFQWAAHGVAMAGAHPELKAVADEVTTTNEDDGVAVVLERIFGTS
;
A
#
# COMPACT_ATOMS: atom_id res chain seq x y z
N VAL A 1 -8.16 -1.23 -4.36
CA VAL A 1 -6.90 -0.46 -4.18
C VAL A 1 -6.23 -0.95 -2.90
N THR A 2 -4.92 -1.16 -2.86
CA THR A 2 -4.26 -1.71 -1.66
C THR A 2 -2.78 -1.33 -1.55
N GLY A 3 -2.25 -1.39 -0.33
CA GLY A 3 -0.81 -1.27 -0.08
C GLY A 3 -0.01 -2.51 -0.48
N ARG A 4 -0.64 -3.68 -0.61
CA ARG A 4 0.05 -4.92 -1.00
C ARG A 4 0.53 -4.87 -2.46
N PRO A 5 1.68 -5.47 -2.80
CA PRO A 5 2.15 -5.53 -4.18
C PRO A 5 1.31 -6.54 -4.99
N ALA A 6 1.28 -6.39 -6.32
CA ALA A 6 0.46 -7.22 -7.21
C ALA A 6 0.63 -8.75 -7.03
N PRO A 7 1.85 -9.31 -6.88
CA PRO A 7 2.05 -10.74 -6.65
C PRO A 7 1.25 -11.28 -5.45
N ARG A 8 1.03 -10.44 -4.44
CA ARG A 8 0.36 -10.79 -3.18
C ARG A 8 -1.16 -10.70 -3.26
N VAL A 9 -1.68 -10.00 -4.26
CA VAL A 9 -3.14 -9.77 -4.43
C VAL A 9 -3.69 -10.66 -5.54
N ARG A 10 -2.89 -11.00 -6.55
CA ARG A 10 -3.29 -11.83 -7.69
C ARG A 10 -4.01 -13.13 -7.30
N PRO A 11 -3.48 -13.98 -6.38
CA PRO A 11 -4.19 -15.21 -6.02
C PRO A 11 -5.58 -14.98 -5.40
N LEU A 12 -5.79 -13.83 -4.73
CA LEU A 12 -7.11 -13.47 -4.21
C LEU A 12 -8.04 -13.05 -5.35
N LEU A 13 -7.56 -12.23 -6.30
CA LEU A 13 -8.35 -11.81 -7.47
C LEU A 13 -8.77 -13.01 -8.32
N ASP A 14 -7.86 -13.96 -8.53
CA ASP A 14 -8.12 -15.19 -9.29
C ASP A 14 -9.24 -16.02 -8.61
N ARG A 15 -9.17 -16.19 -7.27
CA ARG A 15 -10.22 -16.91 -6.52
C ARG A 15 -11.58 -16.21 -6.55
N LEU A 16 -11.59 -14.88 -6.60
CA LEU A 16 -12.81 -14.09 -6.70
C LEU A 16 -13.33 -14.00 -8.15
N GLY A 17 -12.58 -14.51 -9.14
CA GLY A 17 -12.92 -14.37 -10.56
C GLY A 17 -12.88 -12.92 -11.04
N CYS A 18 -12.12 -12.05 -10.37
CA CYS A 18 -12.02 -10.64 -10.73
C CYS A 18 -11.21 -10.48 -12.03
N THR A 19 -11.79 -9.81 -13.02
CA THR A 19 -11.13 -9.49 -14.30
C THR A 19 -10.79 -8.00 -14.46
N GLY A 20 -11.11 -7.17 -13.46
CA GLY A 20 -10.86 -5.74 -13.48
C GLY A 20 -9.41 -5.36 -13.17
N LEU A 21 -9.17 -4.05 -13.05
CA LEU A 21 -7.87 -3.51 -12.67
C LEU A 21 -7.70 -3.48 -11.15
N ALA A 22 -6.50 -3.82 -10.69
CA ALA A 22 -6.08 -3.70 -9.30
C ALA A 22 -4.97 -2.65 -9.16
N VAL A 23 -5.24 -1.62 -8.36
CA VAL A 23 -4.22 -0.68 -7.91
C VAL A 23 -3.54 -1.25 -6.66
N CYS A 24 -2.24 -1.51 -6.77
CA CYS A 24 -1.41 -2.21 -5.79
C CYS A 24 -0.24 -1.32 -5.35
N GLY A 25 0.49 -1.74 -4.31
CA GLY A 25 1.72 -1.09 -3.87
C GLY A 25 1.52 0.38 -3.50
N GLN A 26 0.43 0.72 -2.81
CA GLN A 26 0.09 2.10 -2.45
C GLN A 26 -0.14 3.02 -3.67
N GLY A 27 -0.50 2.44 -4.82
CA GLY A 27 -0.67 3.18 -6.07
C GLY A 27 0.53 3.12 -7.00
N ALA A 28 1.64 2.48 -6.60
CA ALA A 28 2.82 2.30 -7.41
C ALA A 28 2.69 1.22 -8.50
N GLN A 29 1.59 0.47 -8.52
CA GLN A 29 1.35 -0.61 -9.49
C GLN A 29 -0.11 -0.59 -9.96
N VAL A 30 -0.33 -0.76 -11.26
CA VAL A 30 -1.64 -1.04 -11.87
C VAL A 30 -1.55 -2.38 -12.57
N TYR A 31 -2.24 -3.37 -12.02
CA TYR A 31 -2.28 -4.75 -12.51
C TYR A 31 -3.62 -5.04 -13.17
N ASP A 32 -3.58 -5.64 -14.35
CA ASP A 32 -4.76 -6.13 -15.07
C ASP A 32 -4.99 -7.60 -14.69
N ALA A 33 -6.07 -7.87 -13.95
CA ALA A 33 -6.39 -9.21 -13.49
C ALA A 33 -6.90 -10.12 -14.62
N GLY A 34 -7.59 -9.58 -15.62
CA GLY A 34 -8.07 -10.35 -16.75
C GLY A 34 -6.96 -10.75 -17.73
N ALA A 35 -6.00 -9.86 -17.96
CA ALA A 35 -4.86 -10.13 -18.85
C ALA A 35 -3.61 -10.67 -18.12
N HIS A 36 -3.66 -10.80 -16.80
CA HIS A 36 -2.56 -11.23 -15.94
C HIS A 36 -1.23 -10.49 -16.17
N ARG A 37 -1.28 -9.16 -16.33
CA ARG A 37 -0.08 -8.36 -16.63
C ARG A 37 -0.04 -7.05 -15.85
N MET A 38 1.18 -6.57 -15.60
CA MET A 38 1.39 -5.21 -15.10
C MET A 38 1.16 -4.21 -16.25
N LEU A 39 0.23 -3.29 -16.09
CA LEU A 39 0.00 -2.20 -17.04
C LEU A 39 0.94 -1.02 -16.76
N TRP A 40 1.22 -0.78 -15.49
CA TRP A 40 2.09 0.30 -15.05
C TRP A 40 2.72 -0.06 -13.70
N SER A 41 3.99 0.27 -13.54
CA SER A 41 4.66 0.26 -12.24
C SER A 41 5.67 1.38 -12.13
N VAL A 42 5.93 1.82 -10.90
CA VAL A 42 7.04 2.71 -10.55
C VAL A 42 7.86 2.09 -9.44
N THR A 43 9.18 2.15 -9.61
CA THR A 43 10.14 1.58 -8.66
C THR A 43 10.68 2.66 -7.74
N LEU A 44 10.96 2.30 -6.49
CA LEU A 44 11.78 3.11 -5.61
C LEU A 44 13.25 2.94 -6.01
N ASP A 45 13.94 4.05 -6.25
CA ASP A 45 15.36 4.02 -6.55
C ASP A 45 16.14 3.40 -5.37
N ARG A 46 17.04 2.45 -5.68
CA ARG A 46 17.69 1.63 -4.65
C ARG A 46 18.75 2.41 -3.88
N GLU A 47 19.49 3.30 -4.55
CA GLU A 47 20.50 4.14 -3.89
C GLU A 47 19.81 5.17 -2.98
N LEU A 48 18.68 5.71 -3.44
CA LEU A 48 17.83 6.59 -2.65
C LEU A 48 17.23 5.88 -1.44
N ALA A 49 16.78 4.63 -1.60
CA ALA A 49 16.28 3.80 -0.51
C ALA A 49 17.36 3.52 0.54
N GLU A 50 18.57 3.12 0.12
CA GLU A 50 19.71 2.93 1.03
C GLU A 50 20.09 4.22 1.74
N THR A 51 20.09 5.36 1.04
CA THR A 51 20.34 6.68 1.62
C THR A 51 19.27 7.04 2.67
N ALA A 52 18.00 6.78 2.38
CA ALA A 52 16.90 7.01 3.30
C ALA A 52 17.04 6.14 4.56
N LEU A 53 17.36 4.86 4.39
CA LEU A 53 17.61 3.96 5.52
C LEU A 53 18.75 4.43 6.40
N GLY A 54 19.90 4.77 5.82
CA GLY A 54 21.04 5.26 6.59
C GLY A 54 20.73 6.55 7.37
N LYS A 55 19.91 7.44 6.80
CA LYS A 55 19.45 8.65 7.49
C LYS A 55 18.50 8.34 8.65
N ILE A 56 17.57 7.39 8.47
CA ILE A 56 16.69 6.95 9.55
C ILE A 56 17.52 6.31 10.66
N GLU A 57 18.45 5.41 10.31
CA GLU A 57 19.29 4.71 11.27
C GLU A 57 20.22 5.62 12.07
N ALA A 58 20.65 6.74 11.48
CA ALA A 58 21.43 7.74 12.19
C ALA A 58 20.64 8.43 13.32
N GLU A 59 19.32 8.50 13.21
CA GLU A 59 18.45 9.16 14.19
C GLU A 59 17.88 8.19 15.23
N VAL A 60 17.49 6.98 14.81
CA VAL A 60 16.80 6.01 15.69
C VAL A 60 17.64 4.80 16.07
N GLY A 61 18.83 4.63 15.48
CA GLY A 61 19.59 3.39 15.59
C GLY A 61 19.14 2.33 14.59
N GLN A 62 19.57 1.09 14.80
CA GLN A 62 19.37 0.01 13.83
C GLN A 62 17.87 -0.26 13.56
N VAL A 63 17.48 -0.26 12.28
CA VAL A 63 16.16 -0.70 11.82
C VAL A 63 16.29 -1.99 11.00
N HIS A 64 15.21 -2.77 10.96
CA HIS A 64 15.12 -3.94 10.12
C HIS A 64 14.32 -3.67 8.85
N ALA A 65 14.86 -4.06 7.71
CA ALA A 65 14.26 -3.82 6.41
C ALA A 65 13.75 -5.11 5.74
N ALA A 66 12.62 -4.95 5.06
CA ALA A 66 12.14 -5.84 4.02
C ALA A 66 11.90 -5.03 2.75
N VAL A 67 11.88 -5.69 1.59
CA VAL A 67 11.55 -5.03 0.31
C VAL A 67 10.56 -5.86 -0.48
N ASP A 68 9.64 -5.17 -1.16
CA ASP A 68 8.80 -5.80 -2.18
C ASP A 68 9.42 -5.53 -3.54
N GLN A 69 9.90 -6.58 -4.23
CA GLN A 69 10.39 -6.47 -5.60
C GLN A 69 9.26 -6.05 -6.55
N ASP A 70 9.60 -5.29 -7.58
CA ASP A 70 8.65 -4.92 -8.61
C ASP A 70 8.35 -6.09 -9.57
N GLY A 71 7.23 -5.98 -10.28
CA GLY A 71 6.77 -6.95 -11.28
C GLY A 71 5.71 -7.93 -10.78
N VAL A 72 5.11 -8.67 -11.71
CA VAL A 72 3.98 -9.60 -11.46
C VAL A 72 4.42 -10.82 -10.61
N ASP A 73 5.70 -11.17 -10.68
CA ASP A 73 6.32 -12.26 -9.91
C ASP A 73 7.36 -11.75 -8.91
N GLY A 74 7.24 -10.48 -8.50
CA GLY A 74 8.09 -9.89 -7.47
C GLY A 74 7.99 -10.63 -6.14
N LEU A 75 9.13 -10.82 -5.48
CA LEU A 75 9.21 -11.42 -4.15
C LEU A 75 9.25 -10.36 -3.05
N THR A 76 8.66 -10.66 -1.90
CA THR A 76 8.98 -9.97 -0.65
C THR A 76 10.26 -10.57 -0.09
N LEU A 77 11.34 -9.78 -0.01
CA LEU A 77 12.59 -10.18 0.61
C LEU A 77 12.69 -9.58 2.01
N ILE A 78 13.16 -10.36 2.98
CA ILE A 78 13.34 -9.91 4.37
C ILE A 78 14.80 -10.13 4.80
N GLU A 79 15.40 -9.15 5.49
CA GLU A 79 16.76 -9.31 6.04
C GLU A 79 16.77 -10.30 7.22
N PRO A 80 17.94 -10.83 7.65
CA PRO A 80 18.04 -11.88 8.66
C PRO A 80 17.28 -11.63 9.97
N ASP A 81 17.28 -10.39 10.45
CA ASP A 81 16.69 -10.02 11.74
C ASP A 81 15.29 -9.40 11.61
N TYR A 82 14.76 -9.29 10.38
CA TYR A 82 13.39 -8.82 10.18
C TYR A 82 12.38 -9.81 10.76
N LEU A 83 11.64 -9.35 11.76
CA LEU A 83 10.51 -10.08 12.33
C LEU A 83 9.26 -9.82 11.50
N MET A 84 8.65 -10.89 10.99
CA MET A 84 7.38 -10.80 10.27
C MET A 84 6.23 -11.03 11.25
N PRO A 85 5.40 -10.00 11.56
CA PRO A 85 4.37 -10.12 12.60
C PRO A 85 3.23 -11.07 12.17
N HIS A 86 2.99 -11.19 10.86
CA HIS A 86 2.01 -12.12 10.29
C HIS A 86 2.71 -13.07 9.31
N PRO A 87 3.21 -14.23 9.77
CA PRO A 87 3.99 -15.16 8.96
C PRO A 87 3.17 -15.91 7.90
N THR A 88 1.89 -15.57 7.72
CA THR A 88 0.97 -16.19 6.76
C THR A 88 1.25 -15.81 5.30
N LEU A 89 2.33 -15.06 5.06
CA LEU A 89 2.65 -14.47 3.78
C LEU A 89 4.01 -14.94 3.30
N PRO A 90 4.14 -15.38 2.04
CA PRO A 90 5.41 -15.84 1.53
C PRO A 90 6.40 -14.67 1.47
N ALA A 91 7.49 -14.80 2.21
CA ALA A 91 8.63 -13.92 2.14
C ALA A 91 9.91 -14.77 2.10
N VAL A 92 10.92 -14.29 1.37
CA VAL A 92 12.21 -14.97 1.24
C VAL A 92 13.22 -14.26 2.13
N ARG A 93 13.76 -14.98 3.12
CA ARG A 93 14.83 -14.46 3.96
C ARG A 93 16.14 -14.51 3.20
N VAL A 94 16.80 -13.36 3.08
CA VAL A 94 18.13 -13.27 2.48
C VAL A 94 19.20 -13.50 3.55
N GLU A 95 20.40 -13.92 3.13
CA GLU A 95 21.53 -14.16 4.04
C GLU A 95 22.15 -12.85 4.53
N ARG A 96 22.16 -11.82 3.67
CA ARG A 96 22.75 -10.51 3.95
C ARG A 96 21.84 -9.40 3.45
N ARG A 97 21.72 -8.31 4.22
CA ARG A 97 20.89 -7.14 3.89
C ARG A 97 21.13 -6.60 2.48
N ALA A 98 22.38 -6.57 2.02
CA ALA A 98 22.72 -6.11 0.67
C ALA A 98 21.98 -6.86 -0.47
N GLN A 99 21.52 -8.10 -0.23
CA GLN A 99 20.78 -8.88 -1.21
C GLN A 99 19.33 -8.40 -1.41
N LEU A 100 18.78 -7.58 -0.49
CA LEU A 100 17.49 -6.94 -0.67
C LEU A 100 17.46 -6.12 -1.98
N TRP A 101 18.58 -5.51 -2.34
CA TRP A 101 18.71 -4.60 -3.48
C TRP A 101 19.04 -5.30 -4.81
N SER A 102 18.95 -6.63 -4.87
CA SER A 102 19.36 -7.42 -6.03
C SER A 102 18.49 -7.22 -7.28
N ARG A 103 17.28 -6.67 -7.12
CA ARG A 103 16.31 -6.41 -8.20
C ARG A 103 15.61 -5.08 -7.96
N PRO A 104 14.96 -4.47 -8.97
CA PRO A 104 14.11 -3.31 -8.77
C PRO A 104 13.04 -3.57 -7.71
N ILE A 105 12.79 -2.57 -6.87
CA ILE A 105 11.85 -2.67 -5.75
C ILE A 105 10.72 -1.64 -5.91
N SER A 106 9.55 -2.00 -5.44
CA SER A 106 8.40 -1.09 -5.36
C SER A 106 8.41 -0.28 -4.06
N LYS A 107 8.90 -0.87 -2.96
CA LYS A 107 8.95 -0.23 -1.64
C LYS A 107 9.87 -0.95 -0.65
N VAL A 108 10.19 -0.27 0.44
CA VAL A 108 10.85 -0.80 1.63
C VAL A 108 9.84 -0.84 2.78
N LEU A 109 9.83 -1.91 3.56
CA LEU A 109 9.09 -2.02 4.81
C LEU A 109 10.08 -1.99 5.97
N LEU A 110 9.77 -1.21 6.99
CA LEU A 110 10.63 -0.90 8.12
C LEU A 110 10.00 -1.32 9.44
N ARG A 111 10.85 -1.85 10.31
CA ARG A 111 10.53 -2.11 11.71
C ARG A 111 11.69 -1.69 12.60
N HIS A 112 11.37 -1.29 13.81
CA HIS A 112 12.34 -0.99 14.86
C HIS A 112 12.10 -1.92 16.05
N PRO A 113 13.14 -2.40 16.74
CA PRO A 113 12.98 -3.33 17.87
C PRO A 113 12.25 -2.71 19.08
N GLU A 114 12.42 -1.41 19.30
CA GLU A 114 11.91 -0.71 20.49
C GLU A 114 10.80 0.33 20.20
N LEU A 115 11.00 1.23 19.22
CA LEU A 115 10.02 2.23 18.83
C LEU A 115 8.69 1.64 18.34
N THR A 116 7.62 2.36 18.66
CA THR A 116 6.30 2.15 18.04
C THR A 116 6.33 2.56 16.56
N ASP A 117 5.35 2.10 15.78
CA ASP A 117 5.25 2.47 14.37
C ASP A 117 5.00 3.96 14.18
N ASP A 118 4.27 4.60 15.10
CA ASP A 118 4.00 6.04 15.06
C ASP A 118 5.28 6.85 15.27
N GLU A 119 6.10 6.47 16.26
CA GLU A 119 7.40 7.11 16.54
C GLU A 119 8.36 6.93 15.36
N LEU A 120 8.48 5.70 14.84
CA LEU A 120 9.33 5.41 13.68
C LEU A 120 8.85 6.17 12.44
N ALA A 121 7.55 6.22 12.17
CA ALA A 121 6.99 6.93 11.04
C ALA A 121 7.16 8.45 11.17
N ALA A 122 6.99 9.00 12.37
CA ALA A 122 7.20 10.43 12.63
C ALA A 122 8.66 10.82 12.34
N THR A 123 9.63 10.07 12.87
CA THR A 123 11.05 10.32 12.61
C THR A 123 11.40 10.12 11.14
N ALA A 124 10.95 9.03 10.51
CA ALA A 124 11.19 8.79 9.09
C ALA A 124 10.62 9.92 8.21
N ARG A 125 9.39 10.39 8.47
CA ARG A 125 8.82 11.54 7.74
C ARG A 125 9.67 12.80 7.87
N ALA A 126 10.14 13.11 9.09
CA ALA A 126 10.95 14.29 9.34
C ALA A 126 12.28 14.26 8.59
N VAL A 127 12.88 13.07 8.44
CA VAL A 127 14.26 12.91 7.97
C VAL A 127 14.33 12.62 6.46
N VAL A 128 13.40 11.83 5.93
CA VAL A 128 13.46 11.32 4.55
C VAL A 128 12.25 11.71 3.69
N GLY A 129 11.35 12.58 4.17
CA GLY A 129 10.15 12.98 3.44
C GLY A 129 10.40 13.62 2.07
N SER A 130 11.59 14.17 1.82
CA SER A 130 12.00 14.67 0.50
C SER A 130 12.55 13.59 -0.44
N LEU A 131 12.91 12.41 0.09
CA LEU A 131 13.50 11.30 -0.65
C LEU A 131 12.46 10.22 -0.97
N ALA A 132 11.56 9.94 -0.02
CA ALA A 132 10.55 8.90 -0.14
C ALA A 132 9.27 9.32 0.58
N THR A 133 8.14 8.82 0.07
CA THR A 133 6.87 8.94 0.79
C THR A 133 6.82 7.88 1.90
N VAL A 134 6.53 8.33 3.12
CA VAL A 134 6.47 7.47 4.32
C VAL A 134 5.00 7.25 4.70
N THR A 135 4.54 6.00 4.65
CA THR A 135 3.17 5.65 5.04
C THR A 135 3.13 4.56 6.10
N MET A 136 2.04 4.53 6.85
CA MET A 136 1.66 3.41 7.69
C MET A 136 0.38 2.80 7.09
N SER A 137 0.43 1.53 6.71
CA SER A 137 -0.68 0.82 6.06
C SER A 137 -1.39 -0.18 6.98
N GLY A 138 -1.04 -0.18 8.27
CA GLY A 138 -1.57 -1.06 9.31
C GLY A 138 -0.59 -1.19 10.47
N PRO A 139 -0.96 -1.90 11.55
CA PRO A 139 -0.09 -2.10 12.71
C PRO A 139 1.21 -2.82 12.33
N GLY A 140 2.32 -2.36 12.90
CA GLY A 140 3.62 -3.02 12.88
C GLY A 140 4.50 -2.73 11.66
N THR A 141 4.14 -1.79 10.77
CA THR A 141 4.90 -1.59 9.53
C THR A 141 4.88 -0.15 9.01
N VAL A 142 6.07 0.46 8.96
CA VAL A 142 6.34 1.73 8.27
C VAL A 142 6.85 1.44 6.86
N GLU A 143 6.31 2.10 5.83
CA GLU A 143 6.67 1.86 4.44
C GLU A 143 7.33 3.08 3.80
N LEU A 144 8.47 2.88 3.12
CA LEU A 144 9.07 3.86 2.21
C LEU A 144 8.69 3.50 0.77
N GLN A 145 8.11 4.46 0.04
CA GLN A 145 7.69 4.30 -1.35
C GLN A 145 8.15 5.49 -2.20
N PRO A 146 8.09 5.40 -3.55
CA PRO A 146 8.45 6.49 -4.43
C PRO A 146 7.71 7.77 -4.06
N CYS A 147 8.44 8.89 -4.04
CA CYS A 147 7.89 10.18 -3.65
C CYS A 147 6.74 10.61 -4.56
N GLY A 148 5.65 11.11 -3.97
CA GLY A 148 4.49 11.63 -4.71
C GLY A 148 3.53 10.58 -5.26
N ILE A 149 3.80 9.29 -5.00
CA ILE A 149 2.90 8.20 -5.38
C ILE A 149 1.95 7.90 -4.23
N THR A 150 0.65 7.85 -4.55
CA THR A 150 -0.41 7.53 -3.60
C THR A 150 -1.46 6.64 -4.26
N LYS A 151 -2.39 6.11 -3.45
CA LYS A 151 -3.56 5.38 -3.94
C LYS A 151 -4.37 6.19 -4.97
N ALA A 152 -4.40 7.52 -4.86
CA ALA A 152 -5.03 8.41 -5.84
C ALA A 152 -4.31 8.39 -7.20
N THR A 153 -2.98 8.38 -7.21
CA THR A 153 -2.18 8.31 -8.44
C THR A 153 -2.51 7.05 -9.22
N GLY A 154 -2.51 5.89 -8.55
CA GLY A 154 -2.85 4.61 -9.19
C GLY A 154 -4.31 4.54 -9.64
N LEU A 155 -5.25 5.15 -8.89
CA LEU A 155 -6.65 5.24 -9.28
C LEU A 155 -6.86 6.11 -10.52
N ALA A 156 -6.17 7.25 -10.62
CA ALA A 156 -6.22 8.11 -11.80
C ALA A 156 -5.78 7.35 -13.06
N LEU A 157 -4.65 6.63 -12.97
CA LEU A 157 -4.13 5.80 -14.05
C LEU A 157 -5.09 4.66 -14.44
N ALA A 158 -5.68 3.98 -13.45
CA ALA A 158 -6.64 2.91 -13.69
C ALA A 158 -7.92 3.45 -14.35
N ALA A 159 -8.43 4.60 -13.90
CA ALA A 159 -9.62 5.22 -14.48
C ALA A 159 -9.39 5.68 -15.93
N GLU A 160 -8.22 6.27 -16.21
CA GLU A 160 -7.81 6.61 -17.57
C GLU A 160 -7.78 5.38 -18.48
N HIS A 161 -7.16 4.28 -18.01
CA HIS A 161 -7.11 3.03 -18.77
C HIS A 161 -8.49 2.43 -19.06
N LEU A 162 -9.44 2.59 -18.12
CA LEU A 162 -10.82 2.13 -18.27
C LEU A 162 -11.71 3.09 -19.06
N GLY A 163 -11.23 4.28 -19.43
CA GLY A 163 -12.05 5.33 -20.04
C GLY A 163 -13.17 5.82 -19.11
N LEU A 164 -12.96 5.73 -17.79
CA LEU A 164 -13.93 6.12 -16.77
C LEU A 164 -13.58 7.48 -16.17
N GLU A 165 -14.62 8.25 -15.87
CA GLU A 165 -14.44 9.56 -15.27
C GLU A 165 -14.50 9.47 -13.75
N ARG A 166 -13.67 10.28 -13.09
CA ARG A 166 -13.61 10.41 -11.62
C ARG A 166 -14.98 10.50 -10.96
N ARG A 167 -15.93 11.24 -11.57
CA ARG A 167 -17.30 11.44 -11.04
C ARG A 167 -18.15 10.16 -10.91
N ARG A 168 -17.69 9.04 -11.47
CA ARG A 168 -18.35 7.73 -11.42
C ARG A 168 -17.67 6.76 -10.46
N THR A 169 -16.95 7.27 -9.46
CA THR A 169 -16.15 6.44 -8.55
C THR A 169 -16.66 6.51 -7.13
N ILE A 170 -16.70 5.35 -6.49
CA ILE A 170 -16.91 5.20 -5.04
C ILE A 170 -15.66 4.53 -4.47
N ALA A 171 -15.15 5.04 -3.36
CA ALA A 171 -13.98 4.51 -2.68
C ALA A 171 -14.34 4.09 -1.25
N PHE A 172 -13.75 2.97 -0.81
CA PHE A 172 -13.90 2.46 0.55
C PHE A 172 -12.51 2.41 1.20
N GLY A 173 -12.41 2.81 2.47
CA GLY A 173 -11.14 2.84 3.17
C GLY A 173 -11.29 2.91 4.68
N ASP A 174 -10.18 2.68 5.38
CA ASP A 174 -10.12 2.61 6.83
C ASP A 174 -8.91 3.34 7.44
N MET A 175 -7.86 3.58 6.67
CA MET A 175 -6.58 4.11 7.17
C MET A 175 -6.25 5.51 6.60
N PRO A 176 -5.39 6.30 7.27
CA PRO A 176 -4.99 7.63 6.77
C PRO A 176 -4.36 7.62 5.37
N ASN A 177 -3.72 6.51 4.97
CA ASN A 177 -3.18 6.36 3.62
C ASN A 177 -4.27 6.26 2.51
N ASP A 178 -5.56 6.17 2.87
CA ASP A 178 -6.70 6.26 1.97
C ASP A 178 -7.18 7.70 1.74
N ILE A 179 -6.73 8.68 2.54
CA ILE A 179 -7.16 10.08 2.41
C ILE A 179 -6.97 10.63 0.99
N PRO A 180 -5.81 10.45 0.31
CA PRO A 180 -5.68 10.89 -1.07
C PRO A 180 -6.69 10.23 -2.02
N MET A 181 -7.00 8.94 -1.80
CA MET A 181 -8.00 8.22 -2.58
C MET A 181 -9.40 8.80 -2.36
N PHE A 182 -9.76 9.19 -1.14
CA PHE A 182 -11.06 9.82 -0.85
C PHE A 182 -11.16 11.20 -1.50
N GLN A 183 -10.11 12.01 -1.42
CA GLN A 183 -10.04 13.31 -2.09
C GLN A 183 -10.15 13.19 -3.61
N TRP A 184 -9.64 12.10 -4.17
CA TRP A 184 -9.73 11.80 -5.59
C TRP A 184 -11.09 11.22 -6.00
N ALA A 185 -11.71 10.35 -5.20
CA ALA A 185 -12.99 9.71 -5.55
C ALA A 185 -14.15 10.72 -5.62
N ALA A 186 -15.27 10.31 -6.22
CA ALA A 186 -16.50 11.11 -6.20
C ALA A 186 -17.29 10.94 -4.90
N HIS A 187 -17.19 9.76 -4.28
CA HIS A 187 -17.84 9.43 -3.02
C HIS A 187 -16.91 8.54 -2.18
N GLY A 188 -16.45 9.03 -1.04
CA GLY A 188 -15.60 8.33 -0.09
C GLY A 188 -16.40 7.75 1.09
N VAL A 189 -16.28 6.44 1.30
CA VAL A 189 -16.98 5.68 2.34
C VAL A 189 -16.00 5.13 3.36
N ALA A 190 -16.00 5.67 4.57
CA ALA A 190 -15.17 5.16 5.65
C ALA A 190 -15.83 3.97 6.35
N MET A 191 -15.06 2.94 6.71
CA MET A 191 -15.54 1.84 7.56
C MET A 191 -15.84 2.33 8.99
N ALA A 192 -16.76 1.68 9.72
CA ALA A 192 -17.06 2.06 11.11
C ALA A 192 -15.82 2.05 12.03
N GLY A 193 -14.88 1.13 11.79
CA GLY A 193 -13.60 1.03 12.50
C GLY A 193 -12.50 1.96 11.99
N ALA A 194 -12.78 2.80 10.98
CA ALA A 194 -11.77 3.62 10.34
C ALA A 194 -11.13 4.65 11.29
N HIS A 195 -9.88 5.02 10.95
CA HIS A 195 -9.12 6.05 11.64
C HIS A 195 -9.88 7.39 11.67
N PRO A 196 -9.85 8.16 12.78
CA PRO A 196 -10.56 9.43 12.89
C PRO A 196 -10.25 10.43 11.76
N GLU A 197 -8.99 10.50 11.33
CA GLU A 197 -8.59 11.39 10.23
C GLU A 197 -9.26 11.04 8.90
N LEU A 198 -9.45 9.75 8.60
CA LEU A 198 -10.12 9.35 7.37
C LEU A 198 -11.63 9.63 7.46
N LYS A 199 -12.25 9.33 8.61
CA LYS A 199 -13.67 9.63 8.86
C LYS A 199 -13.98 11.11 8.70
N ALA A 200 -13.06 11.99 9.11
CA ALA A 200 -13.22 13.43 9.01
C ALA A 200 -13.31 13.94 7.56
N VAL A 201 -12.85 13.16 6.57
CA VAL A 201 -12.89 13.51 5.14
C VAL A 201 -13.81 12.59 4.32
N ALA A 202 -14.59 11.72 4.97
CA ALA A 202 -15.50 10.80 4.32
C ALA A 202 -16.86 11.46 4.04
N ASP A 203 -17.50 11.09 2.93
CA ASP A 203 -18.85 11.51 2.59
C ASP A 203 -19.90 10.70 3.37
N GLU A 204 -19.59 9.43 3.67
CA GLU A 204 -20.41 8.59 4.54
C GLU A 204 -19.54 7.63 5.37
N VAL A 205 -20.12 7.10 6.45
CA VAL A 205 -19.54 6.02 7.26
C VAL A 205 -20.47 4.81 7.18
N THR A 206 -19.92 3.65 6.85
CA THR A 206 -20.64 2.36 6.82
C THR A 206 -20.40 1.53 8.09
N THR A 207 -20.91 0.30 8.18
CA THR A 207 -20.67 -0.64 9.28
C THR A 207 -19.21 -1.14 9.30
N THR A 208 -18.89 -2.08 10.19
CA THR A 208 -17.54 -2.64 10.27
C THR A 208 -17.24 -3.56 9.08
N ASN A 209 -15.96 -3.92 8.91
CA ASN A 209 -15.58 -4.97 7.95
C ASN A 209 -16.05 -6.36 8.38
N GLU A 210 -16.32 -6.59 9.68
CA GLU A 210 -16.89 -7.84 10.19
C GLU A 210 -18.40 -7.95 9.88
N ASP A 211 -19.06 -6.80 9.74
CA ASP A 211 -20.48 -6.68 9.37
C ASP A 211 -20.68 -6.38 7.87
N ASP A 212 -19.73 -6.79 7.01
CA ASP A 212 -19.79 -6.62 5.55
C ASP A 212 -20.09 -5.19 5.08
N GLY A 213 -19.56 -4.16 5.75
CA GLY A 213 -19.95 -2.76 5.48
C GLY A 213 -19.73 -2.27 4.04
N VAL A 214 -18.83 -2.88 3.28
CA VAL A 214 -18.70 -2.62 1.84
C VAL A 214 -19.93 -3.16 1.08
N ALA A 215 -20.37 -4.39 1.38
CA ALA A 215 -21.52 -5.01 0.73
C ALA A 215 -22.80 -4.23 1.03
N VAL A 216 -23.02 -3.82 2.29
CA VAL A 216 -24.19 -3.01 2.71
C VAL A 216 -24.38 -1.78 1.82
N VAL A 217 -23.29 -1.08 1.50
CA VAL A 217 -23.33 0.13 0.67
C VAL A 217 -23.54 -0.21 -0.80
N LEU A 218 -22.85 -1.23 -1.31
CA LEU A 218 -22.99 -1.64 -2.70
C LEU A 218 -24.40 -2.19 -2.99
N GLU A 219 -24.99 -2.95 -2.08
CA GLU A 219 -26.37 -3.44 -2.19
C GLU A 219 -27.38 -2.29 -2.16
N ARG A 220 -27.16 -1.27 -1.33
CA ARG A 220 -28.00 -0.06 -1.33
C ARG A 220 -27.97 0.70 -2.65
N ILE A 221 -26.81 0.73 -3.33
CA ILE A 221 -26.61 1.51 -4.57
C ILE A 221 -27.01 0.71 -5.81
N PHE A 222 -26.68 -0.58 -5.86
CA PHE A 222 -26.79 -1.43 -7.04
C PHE A 222 -27.73 -2.62 -6.89
N GLY A 223 -28.23 -2.89 -5.69
CA GLY A 223 -29.20 -3.95 -5.46
C GLY A 223 -30.46 -3.69 -6.28
N THR A 224 -30.80 -4.62 -7.14
CA THR A 224 -32.13 -4.70 -7.74
C THR A 224 -33.10 -5.19 -6.68
N SER A 225 -34.07 -4.36 -6.29
CA SER A 225 -35.31 -4.83 -5.67
C SER A 225 -35.98 -5.92 -6.51
#